data_AF-A0A7S2I6U4-F1
#
_entry.id   AF-A0A7S2I6U4-F1
#
_cell.length_a   1.000
_cell.length_b   1.000
_cell.length_c   1.000
_cell.angle_alpha   90.00
_cell.angle_beta   90.00
_cell.angle_gamma   90.00
#
_symmetry.space_group_name_H-M   'P 1'
#
loop_
_entity.id
_entity.type
_entity.pdbx_description
1 polymer ?
#
loop_
_entity_poly.entity_id
_entity_poly.type
_entity_poly.pdbx_seq_one_letter_code
_entity_poly.pdbx_strand_id
1 'polypeptide(L)'
;VLAETDELIGAESYILSRVADLRTAQKFLHFVERFKERFSWHGQSAESNPSGGNKLRGLYNIALKSLGAAKKKHAEVVLDGVLDYSERLEEGRRGYLFLDS
;
A
#
# COMPACT_ATOMS: atom_id res chain seq x y z
N VAL A 1 -9.00 5.67 -6.54
CA VAL A 1 -7.90 5.95 -5.57
C VAL A 1 -7.91 4.84 -4.54
N LEU A 2 -6.77 4.22 -4.24
CA LEU A 2 -6.59 3.27 -3.13
C LEU A 2 -5.97 4.02 -1.96
N ALA A 3 -6.52 3.89 -0.75
CA ALA A 3 -6.03 4.59 0.44
C ALA A 3 -5.58 3.66 1.58
N GLU A 4 -5.78 2.34 1.46
CA GLU A 4 -5.54 1.39 2.55
C GLU A 4 -4.05 1.02 2.65
N THR A 5 -3.24 1.90 3.27
CA THR A 5 -1.78 1.78 3.39
C THR A 5 -1.35 0.51 4.13
N ASP A 6 -2.06 0.14 5.20
CA ASP A 6 -1.74 -1.02 6.03
C ASP A 6 -1.98 -2.36 5.31
N GLU A 7 -2.88 -2.39 4.32
CA GLU A 7 -3.15 -3.54 3.46
C GLU A 7 -2.13 -3.72 2.33
N LEU A 8 -1.18 -2.79 2.13
CA LEU A 8 -0.16 -2.91 1.08
C LEU A 8 1.23 -3.25 1.61
N ILE A 9 1.45 -3.19 2.93
CA ILE A 9 2.72 -3.53 3.55
C ILE A 9 3.03 -5.01 3.30
N GLY A 10 4.16 -5.31 2.66
CA GLY A 10 4.53 -6.66 2.21
C GLY A 10 4.06 -7.03 0.80
N ALA A 11 3.34 -6.16 0.09
CA ALA A 11 2.96 -6.32 -1.32
C ALA A 11 3.67 -5.32 -2.26
N GLU A 12 4.73 -4.66 -1.78
CA GLU A 12 5.43 -3.58 -2.49
C GLU A 12 5.96 -4.06 -3.83
N SER A 13 6.56 -5.26 -3.86
CA SER A 13 7.09 -5.85 -5.10
C SER A 13 5.99 -6.06 -6.16
N TYR A 14 4.77 -6.39 -5.73
CA TYR A 14 3.63 -6.56 -6.63
C TYR A 14 3.16 -5.20 -7.19
N ILE A 15 3.05 -4.17 -6.34
CA ILE A 15 2.68 -2.82 -6.78
C ILE A 15 3.74 -2.23 -7.72
N LEU A 16 5.02 -2.34 -7.34
CA LEU A 16 6.16 -1.80 -8.11
C LEU A 16 6.41 -2.54 -9.43
N SER A 17 5.90 -3.77 -9.59
CA SER A 17 5.97 -4.49 -10.87
C SER A 17 5.26 -3.78 -12.03
N ARG A 18 4.33 -2.86 -11.72
CA ARG A 18 3.51 -2.12 -12.68
C ARG A 18 3.31 -0.68 -12.20
N VAL A 19 4.40 0.10 -12.14
CA VAL A 19 4.37 1.54 -11.81
C VAL A 19 4.65 2.38 -13.05
N ALA A 20 3.99 3.52 -13.19
CA ALA A 20 4.08 4.36 -14.38
C ALA A 20 5.50 4.94 -14.60
N ASP A 21 6.18 5.30 -13.51
CA ASP A 21 7.49 5.93 -13.57
C ASP A 21 8.27 5.80 -12.24
N LEU A 22 9.57 6.11 -12.30
CA LEU A 22 10.47 6.03 -11.16
C LEU A 22 10.11 7.00 -10.02
N ARG A 23 9.60 8.19 -10.34
CA ARG A 23 9.22 9.19 -9.33
C ARG A 23 8.02 8.68 -8.53
N THR A 24 7.04 8.08 -9.19
CA THR A 24 5.89 7.44 -8.57
C THR A 24 6.33 6.26 -7.67
N ALA A 25 7.28 5.44 -8.15
CA ALA A 25 7.84 4.34 -7.38
C ALA A 25 8.55 4.83 -6.09
N GLN A 26 9.39 5.85 -6.21
CA GLN A 26 10.11 6.45 -5.08
C GLN A 26 9.15 7.09 -4.08
N LYS A 27 8.13 7.80 -4.57
CA LYS A 27 7.09 8.40 -3.71
C LYS A 27 6.38 7.29 -2.92
N PHE A 28 5.94 6.22 -3.59
CA PHE A 28 5.32 5.06 -2.94
C PHE A 28 6.20 4.43 -1.86
N LEU A 29 7.47 4.15 -2.16
CA LEU A 29 8.42 3.58 -1.19
C LEU A 29 8.64 4.51 0.01
N HIS A 30 8.73 5.82 -0.21
CA HIS A 30 8.87 6.79 0.87
C HIS A 30 7.67 6.75 1.82
N PHE A 31 6.45 6.54 1.31
CA PHE A 31 5.27 6.35 2.16
C PHE A 31 5.33 5.07 2.98
N VAL A 32 5.72 3.96 2.37
CA VAL A 32 5.89 2.67 3.07
C VAL A 32 6.87 2.81 4.25
N GLU A 33 8.01 3.48 4.02
CA GLU A 33 9.00 3.69 5.08
C GLU A 33 8.49 4.62 6.19
N ARG A 34 7.82 5.73 5.85
CA ARG A 34 7.16 6.60 6.84
C ARG A 34 6.11 5.86 7.66
N PHE A 35 5.34 4.97 7.02
CA PHE A 35 4.34 4.16 7.72
C PHE A 35 4.98 3.21 8.72
N LYS A 36 6.04 2.49 8.32
CA LYS A 36 6.80 1.62 9.23
C LYS A 36 7.41 2.39 10.40
N GLU A 37 7.96 3.57 10.14
CA GLU A 37 8.51 4.45 11.17
C GLU A 37 7.44 4.83 12.20
N ARG A 38 6.25 5.26 11.76
CA ARG A 38 5.12 5.59 12.66
C ARG A 38 4.70 4.39 13.53
N PHE A 39 4.65 3.18 12.97
CA PHE A 39 4.33 1.97 13.74
C PHE A 39 5.39 1.65 14.79
N SER A 40 6.67 1.85 14.44
CA SER A 40 7.79 1.61 15.35
C SER A 40 7.74 2.48 16.62
N TRP A 41 7.20 3.71 16.53
CA TRP A 41 7.02 4.60 17.69
C TRP A 41 6.10 4.02 18.76
N HIS A 42 5.21 3.10 18.37
CA HIS A 42 4.28 2.42 19.26
C HIS A 42 4.76 1.02 19.67
N GLY A 43 6.03 0.69 19.40
CA GLY A 43 6.61 -0.63 19.71
C GLY A 43 6.01 -1.76 18.89
N GLN A 44 5.28 -1.43 17.81
CA GLN A 44 4.72 -2.41 16.90
C GLN A 44 5.55 -2.45 15.62
N SER A 45 5.74 -3.66 15.09
CA SER A 45 6.28 -3.81 13.73
C SER A 45 5.11 -3.72 12.74
N ALA A 46 5.33 -3.12 11.57
CA ALA A 46 4.27 -3.04 10.55
C ALA A 46 3.77 -4.45 10.17
N GLU A 47 4.61 -5.48 10.34
CA GLU A 47 4.28 -6.89 10.12
C GLU A 47 3.36 -7.52 11.19
N SER A 48 3.10 -6.83 12.32
CA SER A 48 2.26 -7.35 13.42
C SER A 48 0.74 -7.23 13.18
N ASN A 49 0.30 -6.83 11.99
CA ASN A 49 -1.11 -6.56 11.67
C ASN A 49 -2.02 -7.77 11.27
N PRO A 50 -1.76 -9.06 11.59
CA PRO A 50 -2.84 -10.05 11.55
C PRO A 50 -3.75 -9.91 12.77
N SER A 51 -4.98 -9.45 12.57
CA SER A 51 -6.00 -9.48 13.62
C SER A 51 -6.27 -10.91 14.10
N GLY A 52 -6.87 -11.09 15.29
CA GLY A 52 -7.27 -12.42 15.79
C GLY A 52 -8.13 -13.20 14.79
N GLY A 53 -9.01 -12.51 14.05
CA GLY A 53 -9.84 -13.10 12.99
C GLY A 53 -9.10 -13.43 11.70
N ASN A 54 -7.93 -12.82 11.43
CA ASN A 54 -7.04 -13.21 10.34
C ASN A 54 -6.25 -14.48 10.69
N LYS A 55 -5.74 -14.55 11.93
CA LYS A 55 -5.03 -15.73 12.46
C LYS A 55 -5.93 -16.96 12.45
N LEU A 56 -7.18 -16.83 12.89
CA LEU A 56 -8.17 -17.90 12.88
C LEU A 56 -8.47 -18.45 11.46
N ARG A 57 -8.29 -17.62 10.42
CA ARG A 57 -8.55 -17.96 9.01
C ARG A 57 -7.29 -18.28 8.20
N GLY A 58 -6.16 -18.51 8.87
CA GLY A 58 -4.92 -18.95 8.21
C GLY A 58 -4.04 -17.84 7.64
N LEU A 59 -4.38 -16.57 7.88
CA LEU A 59 -3.57 -15.42 7.47
C LEU A 59 -2.55 -15.10 8.58
N TYR A 60 -1.48 -15.88 8.62
CA TYR A 60 -0.48 -15.84 9.69
C TYR A 60 0.63 -14.80 9.49
N ASN A 61 0.78 -14.25 8.28
CA ASN A 61 1.73 -13.18 8.00
C ASN A 61 1.06 -12.04 7.21
N ILE A 62 1.57 -10.82 7.37
CA ILE A 62 1.02 -9.63 6.72
C ILE A 62 1.09 -9.74 5.20
N ALA A 63 2.15 -10.35 4.67
CA ALA A 63 2.33 -10.53 3.23
C ALA A 63 1.17 -11.27 2.56
N LEU A 64 0.59 -12.29 3.19
CA LEU A 64 -0.57 -13.02 2.64
C LEU A 64 -1.85 -12.18 2.65
N LYS A 65 -2.08 -11.38 3.70
CA LYS A 65 -3.21 -10.44 3.77
C LYS A 65 -3.04 -9.36 2.70
N SER A 66 -1.84 -8.80 2.61
CA SER A 66 -1.53 -7.70 1.71
C SER A 66 -1.49 -8.12 0.25
N LEU A 67 -1.03 -9.33 -0.06
CA LEU A 67 -1.11 -9.88 -1.42
C LEU A 67 -2.57 -10.10 -1.84
N GLY A 68 -3.44 -10.52 -0.92
CA GLY A 68 -4.88 -10.64 -1.18
C GLY A 68 -5.54 -9.29 -1.50
N ALA A 69 -5.22 -8.26 -0.71
CA ALA A 69 -5.67 -6.89 -0.97
C ALA A 69 -5.11 -6.34 -2.28
N ALA A 70 -3.81 -6.52 -2.53
CA ALA A 70 -3.16 -6.14 -3.76
C ALA A 70 -3.75 -6.88 -4.98
N LYS A 71 -4.16 -8.15 -4.84
CA LYS A 71 -4.83 -8.91 -5.90
C LYS A 71 -6.26 -8.47 -6.21
N LYS A 72 -6.91 -7.63 -5.37
CA LYS A 72 -8.14 -6.93 -5.76
C LYS A 72 -7.89 -6.08 -7.01
N LYS A 73 -6.64 -5.70 -7.28
CA LYS A 73 -6.17 -5.07 -8.51
C LYS A 73 -5.92 -6.12 -9.60
N HIS A 74 -6.53 -5.94 -10.78
CA HIS A 74 -6.17 -6.69 -11.97
C HIS A 74 -4.67 -6.53 -12.26
N ALA A 75 -3.99 -7.61 -12.65
CA ALA A 75 -2.53 -7.63 -12.80
C ALA A 75 -2.02 -6.55 -13.78
N GLU A 76 -2.82 -6.18 -14.77
CA GLU A 76 -2.45 -5.21 -15.82
C GLU A 76 -2.57 -3.73 -15.42
N VAL A 77 -3.23 -3.40 -14.31
CA VAL A 77 -3.41 -2.01 -13.89
C VAL A 77 -2.09 -1.41 -13.43
N VAL A 78 -1.73 -0.26 -13.98
CA VAL A 78 -0.51 0.49 -13.65
C VAL A 78 -0.80 1.47 -12.50
N LEU A 79 0.13 1.63 -11.57
CA LEU A 79 0.09 2.71 -10.58
C LEU A 79 0.54 4.02 -11.25
N ASP A 80 -0.43 4.90 -11.51
CA ASP A 80 -0.26 6.16 -12.26
C ASP A 80 0.21 7.33 -11.38
N GLY A 81 0.20 7.17 -10.05
CA GLY A 81 0.64 8.22 -9.17
C GLY A 81 0.38 7.94 -7.70
N VAL A 82 1.01 8.75 -6.84
CA VAL A 82 0.77 8.75 -5.41
C VAL A 82 0.46 10.16 -4.91
N LEU A 83 -0.58 10.24 -4.09
CA LEU A 83 -1.12 11.46 -3.48
C LEU A 83 -0.76 11.47 -1.99
N ASP A 84 -0.37 12.64 -1.50
CA ASP A 84 -0.24 12.88 -0.06
C ASP A 84 -1.63 12.95 0.60
N TYR A 85 -1.68 12.72 1.92
CA TYR A 85 -2.94 12.80 2.66
C TYR A 85 -3.59 14.17 2.45
N SER A 86 -4.88 14.16 2.09
CA SER A 86 -5.66 15.37 1.75
C SER A 86 -5.18 16.16 0.51
N GLU A 87 -4.29 15.60 -0.31
CA GLU A 87 -3.92 16.19 -1.59
C GLU A 87 -5.15 16.24 -2.52
N ARG A 88 -5.41 17.41 -3.11
CA ARG A 88 -6.52 17.56 -4.06
C ARG A 88 -6.19 16.88 -5.38
N LEU A 89 -7.16 16.13 -5.89
CA LEU A 89 -7.13 15.66 -7.27
C LEU A 89 -7.29 16.86 -8.21
N GLU A 90 -6.35 17.02 -9.14
CA GLU A 90 -6.51 17.99 -10.22
C GLU A 90 -7.67 17.60 -11.14
N GLU A 91 -8.37 18.61 -11.65
CA GLU A 91 -9.49 18.40 -12.54
C GLU A 91 -9.04 17.68 -13.81
N GLY A 92 -9.72 16.59 -14.16
CA GLY A 92 -9.37 15.74 -15.30
C GLY A 92 -8.27 14.71 -15.02
N ARG A 93 -7.70 14.64 -13.81
CA ARG A 93 -6.75 13.59 -13.45
C ARG A 93 -7.42 12.21 -13.47
N ARG A 94 -6.86 11.31 -14.27
CA ARG A 94 -7.32 9.93 -14.46
C ARG A 94 -6.21 8.95 -14.08
N GLY A 95 -6.59 7.69 -13.94
CA GLY A 95 -5.67 6.61 -13.61
C GLY A 95 -5.85 6.07 -12.19
N TYR A 96 -5.07 5.04 -11.89
CA TYR A 96 -5.04 4.39 -10.60
C TYR A 96 -4.01 5.06 -9.69
N LEU A 97 -4.51 5.74 -8.67
CA LEU A 97 -3.71 6.52 -7.74
C LEU A 97 -3.73 5.89 -6.35
N PHE A 98 -2.59 5.90 -5.67
CA PHE A 98 -2.49 5.59 -4.25
C PHE A 98 -2.55 6.89 -3.43
N LEU A 99 -3.19 6.87 -2.27
CA LEU A 99 -3.30 7.98 -1.32
C LEU A 99 -2.67 7.56 0.00
N ASP A 100 -1.73 8.34 0.52
CA ASP A 100 -1.21 8.18 1.89
C ASP A 100 -2.35 8.42 2.89
N SER A 101 -2.76 7.37 3.62
CA SER A 101 -3.69 7.46 4.76
C SER A 101 -3.22 6.68 5.97
#